data_AF-A0A923W427-F1
#
_entry.id   AF-A0A923W427-F1
#
_cell.length_a   1.000
_cell.length_b   1.000
_cell.length_c   1.000
_cell.angle_alpha   90.00
_cell.angle_beta   90.00
_cell.angle_gamma   90.00
#
_symmetry.space_group_name_H-M   'P 1'
#
loop_
_entity.id
_entity.type
_entity.pdbx_description
1 polymer ?
#
loop_
_entity_poly.entity_id
_entity_poly.type
_entity_poly.pdbx_seq_one_letter_code
_entity_poly.pdbx_strand_id
1 'polypeptide(L)' 'MKRAGLLLAALAAVAGLAGCGEKPQTRGVNKADVAAYQGAQNQFVSPGWKVGDKTSWEQRPKARMQNSQNEYPKTN' A
#
# COMPACT_ATOMS: atom_id res chain seq x y z
N MET A 1 36.74 24.57 -24.99
CA MET A 1 35.82 23.41 -24.93
C MET A 1 36.10 22.45 -23.77
N LYS A 2 37.36 22.06 -23.50
CA LYS A 2 37.71 21.13 -22.38
C LYS A 2 37.24 21.60 -20.99
N ARG A 3 37.34 22.90 -20.69
CA ARG A 3 36.89 23.50 -19.41
C ARG A 3 35.37 23.45 -19.23
N ALA A 4 34.61 23.67 -20.32
CA ALA A 4 33.15 23.58 -20.29
C ALA A 4 32.67 22.13 -20.08
N GLY A 5 33.35 21.15 -20.69
CA GLY A 5 33.06 19.74 -20.48
C GLY A 5 33.32 19.26 -19.05
N LEU A 6 34.42 19.72 -18.44
CA LEU A 6 34.73 19.43 -17.02
C LEU A 6 33.69 20.02 -16.06
N LEU A 7 33.20 21.24 -16.31
CA LEU A 7 32.17 21.86 -15.48
C LEU A 7 30.82 21.14 -15.60
N LEU A 8 30.44 20.72 -16.80
CA LEU A 8 29.23 19.93 -17.02
C LEU A 8 29.29 18.56 -16.31
N ALA A 9 30.44 17.89 -16.37
CA ALA A 9 30.65 16.62 -15.67
C ALA A 9 30.57 16.78 -14.15
N ALA A 10 31.15 17.85 -13.60
CA ALA A 10 31.08 18.15 -12.17
C ALA A 10 29.64 18.45 -11.71
N LEU A 11 28.88 19.22 -12.49
CA LEU A 11 27.47 19.50 -12.21
C LEU A 11 26.61 18.23 -12.23
N ALA A 12 26.83 17.35 -13.21
CA ALA A 12 26.13 16.07 -13.29
C ALA A 12 26.43 15.16 -12.09
N ALA A 13 27.69 15.12 -11.65
CA ALA A 13 28.07 14.35 -10.46
C ALA A 13 27.38 14.88 -9.19
N VAL A 14 27.37 16.20 -8.97
CA VAL A 14 26.70 16.81 -7.82
C VAL A 14 25.19 16.56 -7.85
N ALA A 15 24.55 16.66 -9.01
CA ALA A 15 23.12 16.37 -9.17
C ALA A 15 22.77 14.90 -8.88
N GLY A 16 23.65 13.95 -9.24
CA GLY A 16 23.45 12.52 -8.94
C GLY A 16 23.51 12.18 -7.45
N LEU A 17 24.28 12.93 -6.66
CA LEU A 17 24.35 12.72 -5.20
C LEU A 17 23.12 13.24 -4.44
N ALA A 18 22.26 14.05 -5.07
CA ALA A 18 21.07 14.59 -4.44
C ALA A 18 20.06 13.50 -4.02
N GLY A 19 20.09 12.31 -4.66
CA GLY A 19 19.28 11.16 -4.26
C GLY A 19 19.66 10.57 -2.90
N CYS A 20 20.90 10.74 -2.43
CA CYS A 20 21.33 10.23 -1.13
C CYS A 20 21.03 11.19 0.04
N GLY A 21 20.55 12.41 -0.25
CA GLY A 21 20.24 13.43 0.75
C GLY A 21 18.78 13.47 1.18
N GLU A 22 17.94 12.57 0.65
CA GLU A 22 16.53 12.53 1.05
C GLU A 22 16.39 12.21 2.53
N LYS A 23 15.42 12.85 3.18
CA LYS A 23 15.08 12.53 4.55
C LYS A 23 14.63 11.06 4.58
N PRO A 24 15.11 10.23 5.53
CA PRO A 24 14.67 8.85 5.61
C PRO A 24 13.15 8.77 5.57
N GLN A 25 12.61 7.99 4.62
CA GLN A 25 11.19 7.66 4.57
C GLN A 25 10.88 6.71 5.72
N THR A 26 10.96 7.22 6.96
CA THR A 26 10.55 6.47 8.13
C THR A 26 9.05 6.27 8.02
N ARG A 27 8.58 5.03 8.10
CA ARG A 27 7.19 4.78 8.48
C ARG A 27 6.99 5.55 9.79
N GLY A 28 6.11 6.54 9.78
CA GLY A 28 5.79 7.33 10.97
C GLY A 28 5.30 6.43 12.11
N VAL A 29 4.93 7.02 13.25
CA VAL A 29 4.28 6.27 14.34
C VAL A 29 3.16 5.42 13.75
N ASN A 30 3.20 4.10 13.97
CA ASN A 30 2.11 3.21 13.60
C ASN A 30 0.87 3.70 14.36
N LYS A 31 0.03 4.50 13.71
CA LYS A 31 -1.33 4.70 14.18
C LYS A 31 -2.00 3.34 14.01
N ALA A 32 -2.49 2.78 15.11
CA ALA A 32 -3.32 1.60 15.04
C ALA A 32 -4.58 2.02 14.27
N ASP A 33 -4.73 1.55 13.05
CA ASP A 33 -5.97 1.69 12.32
C ASP A 33 -7.09 0.99 13.10
N VAL A 34 -8.29 1.57 13.04
CA VAL A 34 -9.49 0.88 13.54
C VAL A 34 -9.68 -0.43 12.76
N ALA A 35 -10.25 -1.43 13.42
CA ALA A 35 -10.46 -2.71 12.75
C ALA A 35 -11.33 -2.52 11.49
N ALA A 36 -11.02 -3.24 10.42
CA ALA A 36 -11.65 -3.02 9.10
C ALA A 36 -13.19 -3.16 9.11
N TYR A 37 -13.73 -3.96 10.03
CA TYR A 37 -15.19 -4.10 10.23
C TYR A 37 -15.85 -2.92 10.95
N GLN A 38 -15.07 -1.96 11.49
CA GLN A 38 -15.57 -0.80 12.25
C GLN A 38 -15.62 0.51 11.44
N GLY A 39 -14.84 0.63 10.36
CA GLY A 39 -14.63 1.93 9.68
C GLY A 39 -15.55 2.25 8.50
N ALA A 40 -16.30 1.28 7.99
CA ALA A 40 -17.02 1.45 6.72
C ALA A 40 -18.43 2.06 6.93
N GLN A 41 -18.52 3.38 6.99
CA GLN A 41 -19.78 4.16 7.00
C GLN A 41 -20.00 4.93 5.69
N ASN A 42 -19.71 4.30 4.55
CA ASN A 42 -19.78 4.94 3.24
C ASN A 42 -20.72 4.18 2.28
N GLN A 43 -20.99 4.78 1.12
CA GLN A 43 -21.88 4.23 0.09
C GLN A 43 -21.35 2.92 -0.56
N PHE A 44 -20.09 2.57 -0.31
CA PHE A 44 -19.45 1.38 -0.88
C PHE A 44 -19.58 0.14 0.01
N VAL A 45 -20.25 0.29 1.15
CA VAL A 45 -20.60 -0.82 2.02
C VAL A 45 -21.54 -1.75 1.27
N SER A 46 -21.17 -3.03 1.19
CA SER A 46 -21.98 -4.02 0.48
C SER A 46 -23.38 -4.14 1.11
N PRO A 47 -24.45 -4.18 0.30
CA PRO A 47 -25.83 -4.20 0.78
C PRO A 47 -26.08 -5.28 1.85
N GLY A 48 -26.83 -4.91 2.89
CA GLY A 48 -27.21 -5.81 3.98
C GLY A 48 -26.13 -6.10 5.03
N TRP A 49 -24.88 -5.67 4.84
CA TRP A 49 -23.84 -5.79 5.87
C TRP A 49 -23.87 -4.61 6.84
N LYS A 50 -23.59 -4.90 8.11
CA LYS A 50 -23.64 -3.93 9.21
C LYS A 50 -22.25 -3.64 9.76
N VAL A 51 -21.99 -2.37 10.07
CA VAL A 51 -20.77 -1.95 10.75
C VAL A 51 -20.67 -2.65 12.11
N GLY A 52 -19.47 -3.12 12.44
CA GLY A 52 -19.19 -3.86 13.68
C GLY A 52 -19.37 -5.38 13.56
N ASP A 53 -19.99 -5.89 12.49
CA ASP A 53 -20.17 -7.32 12.28
C ASP A 53 -18.87 -7.97 11.78
N LYS A 54 -18.01 -8.32 12.74
CA LYS A 54 -16.73 -8.97 12.51
C LYS A 54 -16.90 -10.31 11.79
N THR A 55 -17.83 -11.16 12.24
CA THR A 55 -18.00 -12.50 11.68
C THR A 55 -18.39 -12.44 10.21
N SER A 56 -19.41 -11.65 9.87
CA SER A 56 -19.84 -11.47 8.48
C SER A 56 -18.74 -10.82 7.63
N TRP A 57 -17.98 -9.88 8.20
CA TRP A 57 -16.83 -9.29 7.52
C TRP A 57 -15.76 -10.32 7.21
N GLU A 58 -15.38 -11.20 8.14
CA GLU A 58 -14.32 -12.22 7.93
C GLU A 58 -14.73 -13.33 6.95
N GLN A 59 -16.01 -13.70 6.93
CA GLN A 59 -16.52 -14.72 6.01
C GLN A 59 -16.44 -14.29 4.54
N ARG A 60 -16.60 -12.99 4.23
CA ARG A 60 -16.58 -12.50 2.84
C ARG A 60 -15.21 -12.63 2.15
N PRO A 61 -14.08 -12.15 2.71
CA PRO A 61 -12.74 -12.41 2.21
C PRO A 61 -12.46 -13.91 2.12
N LYS A 62 -12.85 -14.68 3.13
CA LYS A 62 -12.66 -16.14 3.12
C LYS A 62 -13.38 -16.79 1.93
N ALA A 63 -14.66 -16.50 1.73
CA ALA A 63 -15.43 -17.03 0.61
C ALA A 63 -14.85 -16.58 -0.73
N ARG A 64 -14.42 -15.32 -0.87
CA ARG A 64 -13.73 -14.83 -2.08
C ARG A 64 -12.46 -15.62 -2.37
N MET A 65 -11.62 -15.81 -1.35
CA MET A 65 -10.40 -16.59 -1.49
C MET A 65 -10.69 -18.05 -1.82
N GLN A 66 -11.73 -18.66 -1.27
CA GLN A 66 -11.99 -20.09 -1.48
C GLN A 66 -12.72 -20.40 -2.78
N ASN A 67 -13.63 -19.52 -3.21
CA ASN A 67 -14.63 -19.84 -4.23
C ASN A 67 -14.41 -19.11 -5.56
N SER A 68 -13.58 -18.05 -5.61
CA SER A 68 -13.44 -17.25 -6.84
C SER A 68 -12.01 -16.85 -7.20
N GLN A 69 -11.17 -16.49 -6.23
CA GLN A 69 -9.82 -15.98 -6.49
C GLN A 69 -8.70 -16.95 -6.12
N ASN A 70 -9.00 -18.25 -6.11
CA ASN A 70 -7.99 -19.27 -5.87
C ASN A 70 -8.00 -20.26 -7.03
N GLU A 71 -6.91 -20.23 -7.79
CA GLU A 71 -6.66 -21.13 -8.92
C GLU A 71 -6.30 -22.55 -8.46
N TYR A 72 -6.02 -22.75 -7.17
CA TYR A 72 -5.75 -24.06 -6.55
C TYR A 72 -6.79 -24.40 -5.47
N PRO A 73 -8.07 -24.58 -5.83
CA PRO A 73 -9.08 -25.01 -4.87
C PRO A 73 -8.74 -26.41 -4.36
N LYS A 74 -8.86 -26.63 -3.04
CA LYS A 74 -8.76 -28.00 -2.49
C LYS A 74 -9.97 -28.79 -2.98
N THR A 75 -9.77 -29.65 -3.97
CA THR A 75 -10.72 -30.69 -4.36
C THR A 75 -10.58 -31.86 -3.39
N ASN A 76 -11.66 -32.20 -2.71
CA ASN A 76 -11.76 -33.37 -1.83
C ASN A 76 -12.33 -34.54 -2.64
#